data_AF-A0AAJ1I9L2-F1
#
_entry.id   AF-A0AAJ1I9L2-F1
#
_cell.length_a   1.000
_cell.length_b   1.000
_cell.length_c   1.000
_cell.angle_alpha   90.00
_cell.angle_beta   90.00
_cell.angle_gamma   90.00
#
_symmetry.space_group_name_H-M   'P 1'
#
loop_
_entity.id
_entity.type
_entity.pdbx_description
1 polymer ?
#
loop_
_entity_poly.entity_id
_entity_poly.type
_entity_poly.pdbx_seq_one_letter_code
_entity_poly.pdbx_strand_id
1 'polypeptide(L)'
;MYDGIWFITIGIIYVVFGLPLFFKKIKPNKVFGLRTQDLRNNPELWYKRNKIAGKYLIVFGVISVVINTILMIFLENLSSEKKQLIATIVIIFPVVISIIISMIVTKKEL
;
A
#
# COMPACT_ATOMS: atom_id res chain seq x y z
N MET A 1 -6.55 -20.09 15.45
CA MET A 1 -6.18 -18.93 16.28
C MET A 1 -5.71 -17.83 15.33
N TYR A 2 -6.42 -16.71 15.24
CA TYR A 2 -5.94 -15.53 14.50
C TYR A 2 -4.87 -14.83 15.36
N ASP A 3 -3.62 -14.83 14.91
CA ASP A 3 -2.51 -14.15 15.60
C ASP A 3 -2.32 -12.70 15.13
N GLY A 4 -2.79 -12.34 13.92
CA GLY A 4 -2.82 -10.96 13.38
C GLY A 4 -1.45 -10.35 13.06
N ILE A 5 -0.37 -10.86 13.65
CA ILE A 5 1.00 -10.36 13.54
C ILE A 5 1.44 -10.25 12.08
N TRP A 6 1.20 -11.28 11.27
CA TRP A 6 1.57 -11.26 9.85
C TRP A 6 0.90 -10.12 9.07
N PHE A 7 -0.37 -9.83 9.36
CA PHE A 7 -1.10 -8.76 8.69
C PHE A 7 -0.58 -7.38 9.11
N ILE A 8 -0.23 -7.21 10.40
CA ILE A 8 0.41 -6.00 10.92
C ILE A 8 1.77 -5.79 10.26
N THR A 9 2.60 -6.85 10.16
CA THR A 9 3.91 -6.79 9.51
C THR A 9 3.80 -6.35 8.04
N ILE A 10 2.83 -6.90 7.29
CA ILE A 10 2.60 -6.48 5.90
C ILE A 10 2.19 -4.99 5.83
N GLY A 11 1.33 -4.53 6.72
CA GLY A 11 0.97 -3.11 6.82
C GLY A 11 2.18 -2.21 7.08
N ILE A 12 3.10 -2.62 7.95
CA ILE A 12 4.37 -1.92 8.20
C ILE A 12 5.24 -1.91 6.94
N ILE A 13 5.35 -3.03 6.23
CA ILE A 13 6.09 -3.11 4.97
C ILE A 13 5.54 -2.10 3.96
N TYR A 14 4.22 -1.95 3.84
CA TYR A 14 3.63 -0.94 2.96
C TYR A 14 4.06 0.48 3.32
N VAL A 15 4.06 0.83 4.61
CA VAL A 15 4.56 2.14 5.05
C VAL A 15 6.04 2.30 4.70
N VAL A 16 6.88 1.32 5.04
CA VAL A 16 8.33 1.37 4.81
C VAL A 16 8.66 1.53 3.32
N PHE A 17 7.96 0.82 2.43
CA PHE A 17 8.16 0.92 0.98
C PHE A 17 7.53 2.18 0.38
N GLY A 18 6.44 2.69 0.96
CA GLY A 18 5.77 3.89 0.52
C GLY A 18 6.56 5.17 0.81
N LEU A 19 7.28 5.23 1.94
CA LEU A 19 8.12 6.36 2.34
C LEU A 19 9.16 6.79 1.27
N PRO A 20 10.06 5.91 0.78
CA PRO A 20 11.05 6.30 -0.23
C PRO A 20 10.41 6.74 -1.56
N LEU A 21 9.26 6.15 -1.93
CA LEU A 21 8.49 6.54 -3.11
C LEU A 21 7.87 7.93 -2.96
N PHE A 22 7.23 8.20 -1.82
CA PHE A 22 6.57 9.47 -1.53
C PHE A 22 7.55 10.65 -1.48
N PHE A 23 8.70 10.45 -0.83
CA PHE A 23 9.76 11.45 -0.70
C PHE A 23 10.70 11.53 -1.92
N LYS A 24 10.43 10.76 -2.98
CA LYS A 24 11.28 10.72 -4.20
C LYS A 24 12.76 10.41 -3.89
N LYS A 25 13.04 9.61 -2.84
CA LYS A 25 14.41 9.33 -2.37
C LYS A 25 15.14 8.26 -3.18
N ILE A 26 14.43 7.58 -4.08
CA ILE A 26 14.96 6.47 -4.87
C ILE A 26 14.85 6.79 -6.35
N LYS A 27 15.93 6.47 -7.09
CA LYS A 27 15.92 6.56 -8.56
C LYS A 27 15.03 5.47 -9.15
N PRO A 28 14.46 5.67 -10.37
CA PRO A 28 13.72 4.62 -11.07
C PRO A 28 14.54 3.32 -11.14
N ASN A 29 14.01 2.25 -10.57
CA ASN A 29 14.72 0.97 -10.46
C ASN A 29 13.76 -0.21 -10.69
N LYS A 30 14.27 -1.46 -10.68
CA LYS A 30 13.47 -2.66 -10.96
C LYS A 30 12.66 -3.18 -9.76
N VAL A 31 12.99 -2.73 -8.56
CA VAL A 31 12.47 -3.26 -7.29
C VAL A 31 11.32 -2.39 -6.77
N PHE A 32 11.39 -1.09 -6.98
CA PHE A 32 10.44 -0.12 -6.44
C PHE A 32 9.56 0.50 -7.51
N GLY A 33 8.32 0.74 -7.10
CA GLY A 33 7.40 1.60 -7.82
C GLY A 33 6.80 0.96 -9.08
N LEU A 34 5.86 1.68 -9.67
CA LEU A 34 5.20 1.26 -10.90
C LEU A 34 6.10 1.50 -12.11
N ARG A 35 6.10 0.54 -13.04
CA ARG A 35 6.81 0.62 -14.32
C ARG A 35 5.87 0.28 -15.45
N THR A 36 5.15 1.27 -15.97
CA THR A 36 4.53 1.15 -17.29
C THR A 36 5.54 1.53 -18.37
N GLN A 37 5.28 1.12 -19.61
CA GLN A 37 6.13 1.38 -20.78
C GLN A 37 6.49 2.87 -20.90
N ASP A 38 5.50 3.74 -20.66
CA ASP A 38 5.59 5.21 -20.71
C ASP A 38 6.57 5.79 -19.66
N LEU A 39 6.77 5.13 -18.52
CA LEU A 39 7.61 5.63 -17.43
C LEU A 39 9.11 5.36 -17.63
N ARG A 40 9.48 4.53 -18.61
CA ARG A 40 10.89 4.19 -18.87
C ARG A 40 11.66 5.34 -19.52
N ASN A 41 10.97 6.18 -20.31
CA ASN A 41 11.60 7.26 -21.07
C ASN A 41 11.43 8.63 -20.40
N ASN A 42 10.62 8.73 -19.33
CA ASN A 42 10.35 9.98 -18.62
C ASN A 42 10.50 9.80 -17.09
N PRO A 43 11.69 10.10 -16.53
CA PRO A 43 11.95 10.01 -15.09
C PRO A 43 11.07 10.93 -14.24
N GLU A 44 10.68 12.11 -14.74
CA GLU A 44 9.80 13.02 -14.01
C GLU A 44 8.40 12.42 -13.84
N LEU A 45 7.86 11.82 -14.91
CA LEU A 45 6.60 11.10 -14.88
C LEU A 45 6.67 9.90 -13.92
N TRP A 46 7.81 9.21 -13.87
CA TRP A 46 8.05 8.14 -12.90
C TRP A 46 7.92 8.65 -11.46
N TYR A 47 8.59 9.76 -11.11
CA TYR A 47 8.49 10.33 -9.76
C TYR A 47 7.09 10.84 -9.43
N LYS A 48 6.35 11.36 -10.41
CA LYS A 48 4.98 11.84 -10.21
C LYS A 48 4.02 10.70 -9.86
N ARG A 49 4.02 9.63 -10.67
CA ARG A 49 3.21 8.41 -10.41
C ARG A 49 3.58 7.76 -9.09
N ASN A 50 4.87 7.59 -8.85
CA ASN A 50 5.34 6.88 -7.68
C ASN A 50 5.18 7.68 -6.39
N LYS A 51 5.20 9.01 -6.44
CA LYS A 51 4.81 9.83 -5.28
C LYS A 51 3.36 9.60 -4.89
N ILE A 52 2.45 9.51 -5.87
CA ILE A 52 1.03 9.24 -5.63
C ILE A 52 0.84 7.82 -5.08
N ALA A 53 1.42 6.82 -5.75
CA ALA A 53 1.36 5.43 -5.28
C ALA A 53 1.95 5.29 -3.87
N GLY A 54 3.10 5.90 -3.60
CA GLY A 54 3.75 5.92 -2.28
C GLY A 54 2.87 6.57 -1.21
N LYS A 55 2.21 7.70 -1.52
CA LYS A 55 1.26 8.35 -0.59
C LYS A 55 0.16 7.38 -0.17
N TYR A 56 -0.50 6.74 -1.13
CA TYR A 56 -1.60 5.81 -0.83
C TYR A 56 -1.10 4.56 -0.14
N LEU A 57 0.07 4.02 -0.52
CA LEU A 57 0.68 2.88 0.16
C LEU A 57 0.98 3.17 1.64
N ILE A 58 1.43 4.39 1.98
CA ILE A 58 1.61 4.83 3.38
C ILE A 58 0.27 4.89 4.09
N VAL A 59 -0.69 5.64 3.55
CA VAL A 59 -2.00 5.86 4.20
C VAL A 59 -2.67 4.51 4.49
N PHE A 60 -2.68 3.63 3.51
CA PHE A 60 -3.32 2.34 3.64
C PHE A 60 -2.52 1.32 4.45
N GLY A 61 -1.19 1.40 4.44
CA GLY A 61 -0.35 0.64 5.37
C GLY A 61 -0.65 1.00 6.82
N VAL A 62 -0.77 2.28 7.14
CA VAL A 62 -1.17 2.75 8.48
C VAL A 62 -2.57 2.25 8.86
N ILE A 63 -3.56 2.39 7.96
CA ILE A 63 -4.91 1.85 8.18
C ILE A 63 -4.87 0.34 8.44
N SER A 64 -4.05 -0.40 7.69
CA SER A 64 -3.91 -1.84 7.85
C SER A 64 -3.33 -2.21 9.22
N VAL A 65 -2.29 -1.51 9.67
CA VAL A 65 -1.71 -1.72 11.00
C VAL A 65 -2.74 -1.45 12.09
N VAL A 66 -3.45 -0.33 12.01
CA VAL A 66 -4.45 0.06 13.02
C VAL A 66 -5.58 -0.95 13.08
N ILE A 67 -6.19 -1.30 11.95
CA ILE A 67 -7.34 -2.23 11.94
C ILE A 67 -6.93 -3.62 12.43
N ASN A 68 -5.80 -4.16 11.96
CA ASN A 68 -5.37 -5.50 12.40
C ASN A 68 -4.99 -5.53 13.88
N THR A 69 -4.41 -4.45 14.41
CA THR A 69 -4.17 -4.31 15.86
C THR A 69 -5.49 -4.31 16.64
N ILE A 70 -6.53 -3.63 16.12
CA ILE A 70 -7.85 -3.63 16.75
C ILE A 70 -8.51 -5.02 16.71
N LEU A 71 -8.45 -5.71 15.57
CA LEU A 71 -8.97 -7.08 15.43
C LEU A 71 -8.31 -8.06 16.41
N MET A 72 -7.00 -7.89 16.62
CA MET A 72 -6.18 -8.72 17.49
C MET A 72 -6.47 -8.48 18.97
N ILE A 73 -6.48 -7.22 19.41
CA ILE A 73 -6.53 -6.86 20.85
C ILE A 73 -7.96 -6.70 21.37
N PHE A 74 -8.88 -6.14 20.59
CA PHE A 74 -10.16 -5.65 21.12
C PHE A 74 -11.39 -6.46 20.69
N LEU A 75 -11.30 -7.27 19.63
CA LEU A 75 -12.48 -7.96 19.06
C LEU A 75 -12.50 -9.46 19.35
N GLU A 76 -12.26 -9.89 20.59
CA GLU A 76 -12.23 -11.30 20.99
C GLU A 76 -13.51 -12.09 20.62
N ASN A 77 -14.68 -11.43 20.66
CA ASN A 77 -15.98 -12.03 20.35
C ASN A 77 -16.18 -12.35 18.86
N LEU A 78 -15.29 -11.90 17.97
CA LEU A 78 -15.38 -12.19 16.55
C LEU A 78 -14.72 -13.54 16.26
N SER A 79 -15.40 -14.40 15.49
CA SER A 79 -14.83 -15.69 15.09
C SER A 79 -13.51 -15.50 14.31
N SER A 80 -12.61 -16.48 14.42
CA SER A 80 -11.28 -16.40 13.78
C SER A 80 -11.38 -16.23 12.26
N GLU A 81 -12.37 -16.85 11.63
CA GLU A 81 -12.62 -16.80 10.18
C GLU A 81 -13.01 -15.38 9.76
N LYS A 82 -13.89 -14.72 10.53
CA LYS A 82 -14.30 -13.34 10.26
C LYS A 82 -13.13 -12.36 10.40
N LYS A 83 -12.29 -12.54 11.43
CA LYS A 83 -11.07 -11.72 11.60
C LYS A 83 -10.12 -11.88 10.41
N GLN A 84 -9.86 -13.11 9.97
CA GLN A 84 -9.02 -13.37 8.80
C GLN A 84 -9.57 -12.76 7.51
N LEU A 85 -10.88 -12.85 7.29
CA LEU A 85 -11.52 -12.26 6.11
C LEU A 85 -11.36 -10.74 6.09
N ILE A 86 -11.66 -10.06 7.20
CA ILE A 86 -11.52 -8.61 7.32
C ILE A 86 -10.05 -8.21 7.13
N ALA A 87 -9.13 -8.89 7.83
CA ALA A 87 -7.69 -8.64 7.74
C ALA A 87 -7.17 -8.75 6.29
N THR A 88 -7.62 -9.77 5.55
CA THR A 88 -7.26 -9.98 4.15
C THR A 88 -7.78 -8.87 3.25
N ILE A 89 -9.05 -8.48 3.41
CA ILE A 89 -9.66 -7.38 2.63
C ILE A 89 -8.89 -6.08 2.86
N VAL A 90 -8.58 -5.77 4.13
CA VAL A 90 -7.87 -4.56 4.53
C VAL A 90 -6.45 -4.50 3.95
N ILE A 91 -5.80 -5.63 3.69
CA ILE A 91 -4.48 -5.65 3.05
C ILE A 91 -4.56 -5.54 1.53
N ILE A 92 -5.45 -6.31 0.90
CA ILE A 92 -5.48 -6.43 -0.57
C ILE A 92 -6.12 -5.20 -1.21
N PHE A 93 -7.27 -4.80 -0.70
CA PHE A 93 -8.08 -3.73 -1.28
C PHE A 93 -7.26 -2.44 -1.48
N PRO A 94 -6.47 -1.98 -0.49
CA PRO A 94 -5.82 -0.70 -0.66
C PRO A 94 -4.60 -0.70 -1.57
N VAL A 95 -3.90 -1.84 -1.71
CA VAL A 95 -2.84 -1.98 -2.71
C VAL A 95 -3.43 -1.80 -4.11
N VAL A 96 -4.53 -2.51 -4.40
CA VAL A 96 -5.22 -2.42 -5.68
C VAL A 96 -5.67 -0.98 -5.95
N ILE A 97 -6.30 -0.33 -4.97
CA ILE A 97 -6.73 1.07 -5.09
C ILE A 97 -5.56 2.03 -5.28
N SER A 98 -4.44 1.85 -4.58
CA SER A 98 -3.26 2.71 -4.73
C SER A 98 -2.69 2.66 -6.15
N ILE A 99 -2.66 1.47 -6.76
CA ILE A 99 -2.24 1.25 -8.14
C ILE A 99 -3.24 1.94 -9.08
N ILE A 100 -4.54 1.67 -8.95
CA ILE A 100 -5.57 2.23 -9.83
C ILE A 100 -5.55 3.77 -9.79
N ILE A 101 -5.54 4.37 -8.59
CA ILE A 101 -5.51 5.83 -8.44
C ILE A 101 -4.24 6.41 -9.08
N SER A 102 -3.08 5.78 -8.84
CA SER A 102 -1.84 6.26 -9.44
C SER A 102 -1.85 6.18 -10.98
N MET A 103 -2.57 5.21 -11.57
CA MET A 103 -2.73 5.12 -13.03
C MET A 103 -3.72 6.16 -13.57
N ILE A 104 -4.84 6.39 -12.88
CA ILE A 104 -5.88 7.33 -13.33
C ILE A 104 -5.39 8.77 -13.24
N VAL A 105 -4.82 9.16 -12.09
CA VAL A 105 -4.42 10.55 -11.86
C VAL A 105 -3.39 11.00 -12.88
N THR A 106 -2.45 10.14 -13.24
CA THR A 106 -1.38 10.53 -14.17
C THR A 106 -1.77 10.36 -15.63
N LYS A 107 -2.84 9.63 -15.97
CA LYS A 107 -3.43 9.69 -17.32
C LYS A 107 -4.11 11.03 -17.60
N LYS A 108 -4.61 11.72 -16.56
CA LYS A 108 -5.24 13.05 -16.70
C LYS A 108 -4.23 14.19 -16.86
N GLU A 109 -2.95 13.92 -16.65
CA GLU A 109 -1.87 14.92 -16.66
C GLU A 109 -0.89 14.74 -17.83
N LEU A 110 -1.19 13.80 -18.73
CA LEU A 110 -0.54 13.56 -20.02
C LEU A 110 -1.45 14.09 -21.13
#